data_AF-A0A1Q8ILB9-F1
#
_entry.id   AF-A0A1Q8ILB9-F1
#
_cell.length_a   1.000
_cell.length_b   1.000
_cell.length_c   1.000
_cell.angle_alpha   90.00
_cell.angle_beta   90.00
_cell.angle_gamma   90.00
#
_symmetry.space_group_name_H-M   'P 1'
#
loop_
_entity.id
_entity.type
_entity.pdbx_description
1 polymer ?
#
loop_
_entity_poly.entity_id
_entity_poly.type
_entity_poly.pdbx_seq_one_letter_code
_entity_poly.pdbx_strand_id
1 'polypeptide(L)'
;MRLDGFEVLVADPVFDLFFGDGRVHSITADDQAVISFGNRMFTYDSRGIGQHGRRSLYWHNPVLLVPMKNEREWSLQRRLNAAISAELRPGG
;
A
#
# COMPACT_ATOMS: atom_id res chain seq x y z
N MET A 1 -14.34 -1.54 8.01
CA MET A 1 -12.95 -1.04 8.03
C MET A 1 -12.81 0.09 7.01
N ARG A 2 -11.91 1.04 7.25
CA ARG A 2 -11.51 2.06 6.25
C ARG A 2 -9.99 2.07 6.06
N LEU A 3 -9.54 2.26 4.82
CA LEU A 3 -8.14 2.45 4.44
C LEU A 3 -8.01 3.78 3.68
N ASP A 4 -7.14 4.67 4.16
CA ASP A 4 -6.95 6.02 3.59
C ASP A 4 -8.25 6.85 3.49
N GLY A 5 -9.17 6.63 4.44
CA GLY A 5 -10.46 7.31 4.44
C GLY A 5 -11.51 6.68 3.52
N PHE A 6 -11.18 5.67 2.72
CA PHE A 6 -12.13 4.94 1.88
C PHE A 6 -12.63 3.68 2.60
N GLU A 7 -13.90 3.34 2.42
CA GLU A 7 -14.46 2.08 2.90
C GLU A 7 -13.81 0.91 2.17
N VAL A 8 -13.50 -0.17 2.91
CA VAL A 8 -12.92 -1.39 2.34
C VAL A 8 -14.04 -2.39 2.08
N LEU A 9 -14.25 -2.75 0.81
CA LEU A 9 -15.26 -3.69 0.38
C LEU A 9 -14.63 -5.02 -0.06
N VAL A 10 -15.39 -6.11 0.10
CA VAL A 10 -14.98 -7.42 -0.41
C VAL A 10 -14.75 -7.35 -1.91
N ALA A 11 -13.70 -8.03 -2.37
CA ALA A 11 -13.19 -8.06 -3.72
C ALA A 11 -12.48 -6.79 -4.22
N ASP A 12 -12.36 -5.74 -3.42
CA ASP A 12 -11.57 -4.55 -3.78
C ASP A 12 -10.12 -4.93 -4.12
N PRO A 13 -9.54 -4.35 -5.19
CA PRO A 13 -8.13 -4.52 -5.51
C PRO A 13 -7.26 -3.72 -4.54
N VAL A 14 -6.16 -4.34 -4.13
CA VAL A 14 -5.15 -3.73 -3.27
C VAL A 14 -3.76 -4.18 -3.72
N PHE A 15 -2.73 -3.49 -3.23
CA PHE A 15 -1.34 -3.82 -3.48
C PHE A 15 -0.57 -3.86 -2.17
N ASP A 16 0.16 -4.94 -1.93
CA ASP A 16 1.11 -5.06 -0.82
C ASP A 16 2.55 -4.99 -1.32
N LEU A 17 3.39 -4.22 -0.64
CA LEU A 17 4.80 -4.04 -1.02
C LEU A 17 5.63 -5.33 -1.05
N PHE A 18 5.24 -6.36 -0.30
CA PHE A 18 5.91 -7.65 -0.24
C PHE A 18 5.24 -8.71 -1.13
N PHE A 19 3.92 -8.67 -1.25
CA PHE A 19 3.15 -9.73 -1.93
C PHE A 19 2.60 -9.34 -3.30
N GLY A 20 2.67 -8.07 -3.69
CA GLY A 20 2.14 -7.57 -4.95
C GLY A 20 0.62 -7.41 -4.91
N ASP A 21 -0.04 -7.68 -6.04
CA ASP A 21 -1.49 -7.53 -6.19
C ASP A 21 -2.27 -8.51 -5.32
N GLY A 22 -3.27 -7.98 -4.63
CA GLY A 22 -4.17 -8.74 -3.78
C GLY A 22 -5.62 -8.28 -3.92
N ARG A 23 -6.51 -9.01 -3.27
CA ARG A 23 -7.93 -8.66 -3.17
C ARG A 23 -8.43 -8.83 -1.76
N VAL A 24 -9.30 -7.91 -1.33
CA VAL A 24 -10.02 -8.06 -0.06
C VAL A 24 -10.87 -9.32 -0.12
N HIS A 25 -10.62 -10.25 0.79
CA HIS A 25 -11.35 -11.50 0.91
C HIS A 25 -12.53 -11.36 1.87
N SER A 26 -12.28 -10.81 3.06
CA SER A 26 -13.29 -10.61 4.09
C SER A 26 -12.86 -9.50 5.06
N ILE A 27 -13.81 -9.00 5.85
CA ILE A 27 -13.56 -8.12 6.99
C ILE A 27 -13.90 -8.91 8.25
N THR A 28 -12.99 -8.94 9.22
CA THR A 28 -13.18 -9.64 10.49
C THR A 28 -14.11 -8.87 11.42
N ALA A 29 -14.60 -9.52 12.48
CA ALA A 29 -15.42 -8.87 13.51
C ALA A 29 -14.68 -7.73 14.23
N ASP A 30 -13.34 -7.78 14.27
CA ASP A 30 -12.46 -6.78 14.89
C ASP A 30 -12.04 -5.65 13.93
N ASP A 31 -12.80 -5.47 12.84
CA ASP A 31 -12.59 -4.43 11.82
C ASP A 31 -11.23 -4.51 11.10
N GLN A 32 -10.72 -5.72 10.87
CA GLN A 32 -9.50 -5.96 10.09
C GLN A 32 -9.82 -6.54 8.72
N ALA A 33 -9.05 -6.18 7.70
CA ALA A 33 -9.21 -6.72 6.36
C ALA A 33 -8.32 -7.95 6.18
N VAL A 34 -8.93 -9.06 5.74
CA VAL A 34 -8.20 -10.23 5.27
C VAL A 34 -8.02 -10.08 3.76
N ILE A 35 -6.77 -10.08 3.31
CA ILE A 35 -6.41 -9.92 1.90
C ILE A 35 -5.86 -11.23 1.37
N SER A 36 -6.35 -11.64 0.20
CA SER A 36 -5.84 -12.78 -0.55
C SER A 36 -4.79 -12.33 -1.57
N PHE A 37 -3.63 -13.00 -1.56
CA PHE A 37 -2.54 -12.88 -2.53
C PHE A 37 -2.30 -14.27 -3.14
N GLY A 38 -3.15 -14.66 -4.10
CA GLY A 38 -3.20 -16.03 -4.60
C GLY A 38 -3.59 -17.00 -3.47
N ASN A 39 -2.74 -17.98 -3.18
CA ASN A 39 -2.99 -19.01 -2.16
C ASN A 39 -2.66 -18.56 -0.72
N ARG A 40 -2.17 -17.33 -0.54
CA ARG A 40 -1.81 -16.77 0.77
C ARG A 40 -2.86 -15.77 1.22
N MET A 41 -3.10 -15.70 2.52
CA MET A 41 -3.97 -14.71 3.12
C MET A 41 -3.26 -14.03 4.29
N PHE A 42 -3.42 -12.72 4.40
CA PHE A 42 -2.86 -11.92 5.49
C PHE A 42 -3.88 -10.90 5.97
N THR A 43 -3.79 -10.55 7.26
CA THR A 43 -4.70 -9.60 7.90
C THR A 43 -4.02 -8.26 8.09
N TYR A 44 -4.77 -7.18 7.86
CA TYR A 44 -4.31 -5.80 7.95
C TYR A 44 -5.28 -4.95 8.76
N ASP A 45 -4.72 -4.01 9.52
CA ASP A 45 -5.51 -2.99 10.21
C ASP A 45 -5.87 -1.82 9.28
N SER A 46 -6.66 -0.87 9.80
CA SER A 46 -7.08 0.36 9.10
C SER A 46 -5.93 1.28 8.66
N ARG A 47 -4.71 1.06 9.17
CA ARG A 47 -3.51 1.80 8.78
C ARG A 47 -2.75 1.10 7.66
N GLY A 48 -3.24 -0.04 7.17
CA GLY A 48 -2.57 -0.87 6.16
C GLY A 48 -1.35 -1.62 6.72
N ILE A 49 -1.32 -1.87 8.04
CA ILE A 49 -0.24 -2.58 8.72
C ILE A 49 -0.64 -4.04 8.94
N GLY A 50 0.15 -4.96 8.39
CA GLY A 50 0.02 -6.40 8.62
C GLY A 50 1.17 -6.96 9.47
N GLN A 51 1.54 -8.23 9.22
CA GLN A 51 2.53 -8.97 10.01
C GLN A 51 3.94 -8.36 10.06
N HIS A 52 4.29 -7.47 9.14
CA HIS A 52 5.61 -6.84 9.07
C HIS A 52 5.75 -5.59 9.98
N GLY A 53 4.70 -5.22 10.72
CA GLY A 53 4.73 -4.11 11.69
C GLY A 53 4.92 -2.71 11.10
N ARG A 54 4.93 -2.61 9.76
CA ARG A 54 4.98 -1.36 9.00
C ARG A 54 3.89 -1.39 7.95
N ARG A 55 3.48 -0.20 7.51
CA ARG A 55 2.48 -0.05 6.46
C ARG A 55 3.01 -0.65 5.15
N SER A 56 2.30 -1.63 4.62
CA SER A 56 2.64 -2.28 3.35
C SER A 56 1.47 -2.40 2.40
N LEU A 57 0.23 -2.24 2.87
CA LEU A 57 -0.98 -2.30 2.05
C LEU A 57 -1.39 -0.90 1.55
N TYR A 58 -1.70 -0.83 0.26
CA TYR A 58 -2.13 0.36 -0.47
C TYR A 58 -3.21 -0.02 -1.47
N TRP A 59 -3.98 0.96 -1.94
CA TRP A 59 -4.97 0.73 -3.00
C TRP A 59 -4.32 0.33 -4.34
N HIS A 60 -3.16 0.91 -4.64
CA HIS A 60 -2.37 0.63 -5.83
C HIS A 60 -0.88 0.62 -5.49
N ASN A 61 -0.05 0.06 -6.38
CA ASN A 61 1.40 0.08 -6.21
C ASN A 61 1.91 1.52 -6.01
N PRO A 62 2.42 1.88 -4.82
CA PRO A 62 2.89 3.23 -4.57
C PRO A 62 4.27 3.49 -5.20
N VAL A 63 4.96 2.45 -5.69
CA VAL A 63 6.25 2.56 -6.38
C VAL A 63 6.01 2.87 -7.85
N LEU A 64 5.92 4.16 -8.17
CA LEU A 64 5.69 4.65 -9.53
C LEU A 64 6.89 4.46 -10.47
N LEU A 65 8.10 4.37 -9.91
CA LEU A 65 9.35 4.29 -10.68
C LEU A 65 10.26 3.22 -10.07
N VAL A 66 10.81 2.36 -10.92
CA VAL A 66 11.85 1.41 -10.51
C VAL A 66 13.07 2.20 -10.01
N PRO A 67 13.57 1.96 -8.79
CA PRO A 67 14.76 2.64 -8.29
C PRO A 67 15.98 2.38 -9.17
N MET A 68 16.66 3.44 -9.58
CA MET A 68 17.91 3.33 -10.33
C MET A 68 19.02 2.74 -9.45
N LYS A 69 19.85 1.86 -10.02
CA LYS A 69 20.91 1.16 -9.28
C LYS A 69 22.06 2.08 -8.88
N ASN A 70 22.41 3.06 -9.71
CA ASN A 70 23.55 3.93 -9.44
C ASN A 70 23.14 5.11 -8.54
N GLU A 71 24.03 5.54 -7.65
CA GLU A 71 23.71 6.54 -6.63
C GLU A 71 23.39 7.91 -7.23
N ARG A 72 23.99 8.24 -8.39
CA ARG A 72 23.78 9.52 -9.07
C ARG A 72 22.36 9.65 -9.61
N GLU A 73 21.89 8.65 -10.33
CA GLU A 73 20.54 8.56 -10.87
C GLU A 73 19.53 8.37 -9.73
N TRP A 74 19.87 7.57 -8.72
CA TRP A 74 19.04 7.40 -7.53
C TRP A 74 18.82 8.74 -6.80
N SER A 75 19.87 9.54 -6.65
CA SER A 75 19.77 10.86 -6.02
C SER A 75 18.85 11.80 -6.80
N LEU A 76 18.87 11.75 -8.13
CA LEU A 76 17.96 12.53 -8.97
C LEU A 76 16.51 12.07 -8.79
N GLN A 77 16.26 10.76 -8.88
CA GLN A 77 14.93 10.16 -8.70
C GLN A 77 14.37 10.45 -7.30
N ARG A 78 15.19 10.37 -6.26
CA ARG A 78 14.78 10.69 -4.88
C ARG A 78 14.31 12.14 -4.73
N ARG A 79 14.99 13.10 -5.37
CA ARG A 79 14.57 14.51 -5.38
C ARG A 79 13.24 14.70 -6.12
N LEU A 80 13.05 14.04 -7.25
CA LEU A 80 11.78 14.09 -7.99
C LEU A 80 10.63 13.52 -7.15
N ASN A 81 10.82 12.35 -6.54
CA ASN A 81 9.82 11.74 -5.66
C ASN A 81 9.47 12.64 -4.47
N ALA A 82 10.46 13.30 -3.87
CA ALA A 82 10.24 14.24 -2.77
C ALA A 82 9.42 15.47 -3.20
N ALA A 83 9.71 16.03 -4.38
CA ALA A 83 8.94 17.15 -4.94
C ALA A 83 7.49 16.73 -5.23
N ILE A 84 7.28 15.61 -5.90
CA ILE A 84 5.94 15.06 -6.17
C ILE A 84 5.18 14.82 -4.87
N SER A 85 5.83 14.22 -3.86
CA SER A 85 5.20 13.98 -2.56
C SER A 85 4.83 15.25 -1.80
N ALA A 86 5.51 16.37 -2.05
CA ALA A 86 5.15 17.65 -1.45
C ALA A 86 3.87 18.21 -2.08
N GLU A 87 3.70 18.07 -3.40
CA GLU A 87 2.55 18.55 -4.16
C GLU A 87 1.29 17.68 -3.97
N LEU A 88 1.45 16.37 -3.83
CA LEU A 88 0.33 15.42 -3.79
C LEU A 88 -0.25 15.16 -2.39
N ARG A 89 0.13 15.90 -1.36
CA ARG A 89 -0.48 15.74 -0.03
C ARG A 89 -1.97 16.10 -0.10
N PRO A 90 -2.91 15.17 0.17
CA PRO A 90 -4.31 15.53 0.25
C PRO A 90 -4.53 16.39 1.49
N GLY A 91 -5.02 17.63 1.32
CA GLY A 91 -5.49 18.49 2.42
C GLY A 91 -4.48 19.53 2.93
N GLY A 92 -4.12 20.50 2.09
CA GLY A 92 -3.89 21.87 2.57
C GLY A 92 -5.22 22.57 2.88
#